data_AF-A0A815KZG2-F1
#
_entry.id   AF-A0A815KZG2-F1
#
_cell.length_a   1.000
_cell.length_b   1.000
_cell.length_c   1.000
_cell.angle_alpha   90.00
_cell.angle_beta   90.00
_cell.angle_gamma   90.00
#
_symmetry.space_group_name_H-M   'P 1'
#
loop_
_entity.id
_entity.type
_entity.pdbx_description
1 polymer ?
#
loop_
_entity_poly.entity_id
_entity_poly.type
_entity_poly.pdbx_seq_one_letter_code
_entity_poly.pdbx_strand_id
1 'polypeptide(L)' 'MSSNTNTEQETEVFSQNFVSAGRYRGGPHGVGNPNDKSLRKVELEVCIPGIIRERAHREKCHDLINEFGKCGEQHGAWSF' A
#
# COMPACT_ATOMS: atom_id res chain seq x y z
N MET A 1 42.06 14.00 38.47
CA MET A 1 41.63 13.27 39.68
C MET A 1 40.15 12.98 39.55
N SER A 2 39.83 11.69 39.66
CA SER A 2 38.56 11.05 39.36
C SER A 2 37.37 11.58 40.15
N SER A 3 36.17 11.42 39.59
CA SER A 3 35.05 10.84 40.31
C SER A 3 34.14 10.11 39.30
N ASN A 4 34.20 8.77 39.34
CA ASN A 4 33.19 7.87 38.77
C ASN A 4 32.16 7.60 39.87
N THR A 5 30.88 7.50 39.51
CA THR A 5 30.00 6.44 40.05
C THR A 5 28.92 6.11 39.01
N ASN A 6 28.86 4.83 38.64
CA ASN A 6 27.90 4.21 37.72
C ASN A 6 26.52 4.03 38.38
N THR A 7 25.44 4.30 37.65
CA THR A 7 24.08 3.71 37.76
C THR A 7 23.27 4.33 36.62
N GLU A 8 22.64 3.67 35.66
CA GLU A 8 22.03 2.34 35.57
C GLU A 8 22.27 1.79 34.15
N GLN A 9 22.93 0.64 34.04
CA GLN A 9 22.85 -0.22 32.86
C GLN A 9 21.73 -1.22 33.15
N GLU A 10 20.52 -0.96 32.62
CA GLU A 10 19.48 -1.99 32.58
C GLU A 10 19.75 -2.95 31.45
N THR A 11 19.89 -4.20 31.86
CA THR A 11 20.24 -5.40 31.11
C THR A 11 19.15 -5.80 30.11
N GLU A 12 19.55 -5.84 28.84
CA GLU A 12 19.30 -6.88 27.84
C GLU A 12 18.09 -7.81 27.98
N VAL A 13 17.17 -7.72 27.00
CA VAL A 13 16.81 -8.94 26.25
C VAL A 13 17.33 -8.78 24.83
N PHE A 14 18.57 -9.22 24.66
CA PHE A 14 19.25 -9.41 23.40
C PHE A 14 18.59 -10.57 22.65
N SER A 15 17.51 -10.28 21.92
CA SER A 15 16.92 -11.23 20.99
C SER A 15 17.74 -11.25 19.70
N GLN A 16 18.82 -12.03 19.71
CA GLN A 16 19.56 -12.34 18.49
C GLN A 16 18.71 -13.15 17.50
N ASN A 17 18.46 -12.49 16.36
CA ASN A 17 18.41 -13.02 14.99
C ASN A 17 17.21 -13.88 14.55
N PHE A 18 16.27 -13.22 13.86
CA PHE A 18 15.95 -13.57 12.47
C PHE A 18 15.49 -12.32 11.72
N VAL A 19 16.44 -11.42 11.41
CA VAL A 19 16.18 -10.38 10.40
C VAL A 19 16.20 -11.10 9.06
N SER A 20 15.01 -11.56 8.64
CA SER A 20 14.82 -12.18 7.32
C SER A 20 15.43 -11.26 6.27
N ALA A 21 16.22 -11.83 5.36
CA ALA A 21 16.97 -11.11 4.34
C ALA A 21 16.12 -10.32 3.31
N GLY A 22 14.80 -10.22 3.52
CA GLY A 22 13.91 -9.37 2.72
C GLY A 22 13.22 -8.34 3.61
N ARG A 23 13.35 -7.06 3.23
CA ARG A 23 12.57 -5.93 3.82
C ARG A 23 11.06 -6.21 3.87
N TYR A 24 10.59 -7.16 3.05
CA TYR A 24 9.18 -7.48 2.82
C TYR A 24 8.68 -8.74 3.55
N ARG A 25 9.51 -9.46 4.32
CA ARG A 25 9.11 -10.69 5.06
C ARG A 25 9.61 -10.71 6.51
N GLY A 26 9.64 -9.56 7.16
CA GLY A 26 10.01 -9.46 8.58
C GLY A 26 8.83 -9.68 9.55
N GLY A 27 9.17 -9.90 10.82
CA GLY A 27 8.24 -9.92 11.96
C GLY A 27 7.71 -11.31 12.36
N PRO A 28 7.18 -11.46 13.59
CA PRO A 28 6.71 -12.75 14.14
C PRO A 28 5.55 -13.37 13.35
N HIS A 29 4.82 -12.56 12.57
CA HIS A 29 3.77 -13.03 11.67
C HIS A 29 4.20 -13.14 10.20
N GLY A 30 5.43 -12.73 9.86
CA GLY A 30 5.93 -12.78 8.48
C GLY A 30 5.22 -11.88 7.47
N VAL A 31 4.39 -10.94 7.93
CA VAL A 31 3.56 -10.03 7.11
C VAL A 31 4.24 -8.69 6.79
N GLY A 32 5.50 -8.51 7.20
CA GLY A 32 6.21 -7.24 7.03
C GLY A 32 5.98 -6.26 8.18
N ASN A 33 6.62 -5.10 8.11
CA ASN A 33 6.53 -4.07 9.13
C ASN A 33 5.27 -3.20 8.90
N PRO A 34 4.28 -3.21 9.82
CA PRO A 34 3.04 -2.42 9.66
C PRO A 34 3.26 -0.90 9.68
N ASN A 35 4.42 -0.44 10.15
CA ASN A 35 4.79 0.97 10.17
C ASN A 35 5.72 1.36 9.00
N ASP A 36 5.98 0.45 8.05
CA ASP A 36 6.78 0.77 6.87
C ASP A 36 6.02 1.73 5.94
N LYS A 37 6.58 2.93 5.77
CA LYS A 37 6.01 4.00 4.92
C LYS A 37 6.76 4.16 3.61
N SER A 38 7.71 3.28 3.28
CA SER A 38 8.54 3.39 2.08
C SER A 38 7.73 3.39 0.78
N LEU A 39 6.61 2.68 0.75
CA LEU A 39 5.71 2.60 -0.42
C LEU A 39 4.52 3.57 -0.36
N ARG A 40 4.47 4.46 0.63
CA ARG A 40 3.35 5.39 0.84
C ARG A 40 3.05 6.26 -0.38
N LYS A 41 4.09 6.64 -1.13
CA LYS A 41 3.95 7.40 -2.38
C LYS A 41 3.22 6.59 -3.45
N VAL A 42 3.57 5.31 -3.61
CA VAL A 42 2.95 4.40 -4.59
C VAL A 42 1.48 4.14 -4.23
N GLU A 43 1.18 3.97 -2.94
CA GLU A 43 -0.21 3.83 -2.49
C GLU A 43 -1.06 5.04 -2.90
N LEU A 44 -0.57 6.25 -2.62
CA LEU A 44 -1.27 7.50 -2.89
C LEU A 44 -1.43 7.79 -4.38
N GLU A 45 -0.38 7.54 -5.17
CA GLU A 45 -0.35 7.92 -6.59
C GLU A 45 -0.89 6.83 -7.53
N VAL A 46 -0.83 5.56 -7.13
CA VAL A 46 -1.14 4.44 -8.03
C VAL A 46 -2.23 3.53 -7.46
N CYS A 47 -2.02 2.95 -6.28
CA CYS A 47 -2.92 1.92 -5.77
C CYS A 47 -4.30 2.49 -5.43
N ILE A 48 -4.36 3.58 -4.66
CA ILE A 48 -5.63 4.21 -4.25
C ILE A 48 -6.40 4.72 -5.48
N PRO A 49 -5.80 5.47 -6.42
CA PRO A 49 -6.49 5.87 -7.65
C PRO A 49 -6.98 4.68 -8.49
N GLY A 50 -6.21 3.59 -8.56
CA GLY A 50 -6.63 2.36 -9.23
C GLY A 50 -7.90 1.77 -8.63
N ILE A 51 -7.94 1.62 -7.30
CA ILE A 51 -9.11 1.12 -6.57
C ILE A 51 -10.33 2.04 -6.77
N ILE A 52 -10.14 3.35 -6.64
CA ILE A 52 -11.21 4.34 -6.84
C ILE A 52 -11.73 4.30 -8.27
N ARG A 53 -10.84 4.18 -9.28
CA ARG A 53 -11.23 4.07 -10.69
C ARG A 53 -12.10 2.85 -10.96
N GLU A 54 -11.71 1.68 -10.45
CA GLU A 54 -12.54 0.48 -10.58
C GLU A 54 -13.90 0.64 -9.92
N ARG A 55 -13.92 1.20 -8.72
CA ARG A 55 -15.17 1.43 -7.98
C ARG A 55 -16.07 2.41 -8.73
N ALA A 56 -15.52 3.52 -9.21
CA ALA A 56 -16.25 4.49 -10.01
C ALA A 56 -16.77 3.88 -11.31
N HIS A 57 -15.97 3.05 -11.99
CA HIS A 57 -16.40 2.34 -13.19
C HIS A 57 -17.63 1.46 -12.93
N ARG A 58 -17.60 0.66 -11.85
CA ARG A 58 -18.72 -0.24 -11.49
C ARG A 58 -19.95 0.48 -10.96
N GLU A 59 -19.77 1.49 -10.12
CA GLU A 59 -20.88 2.10 -9.36
C GLU A 59 -21.45 3.37 -10.00
N LYS A 60 -20.66 4.12 -10.78
CA LYS A 60 -21.02 5.46 -11.27
C LYS A 60 -21.00 5.58 -12.78
N CYS A 61 -20.02 4.96 -13.44
CA CYS A 61 -19.80 5.15 -14.87
C CYS A 61 -20.49 4.09 -15.74
N HIS A 62 -20.87 2.94 -15.19
CA HIS A 62 -21.41 1.81 -15.96
C HIS A 62 -22.61 2.20 -16.84
N ASP A 63 -23.63 2.84 -16.24
CA ASP A 63 -24.85 3.17 -16.97
C ASP A 63 -24.62 4.25 -18.02
N LEU A 64 -23.81 5.26 -17.68
CA LEU A 64 -23.41 6.32 -18.60
C LEU A 64 -22.64 5.77 -19.80
N ILE A 65 -21.72 4.83 -19.58
CA ILE A 65 -20.95 4.19 -20.65
C ILE A 65 -21.88 3.38 -21.56
N ASN A 66 -22.87 2.67 -21.01
CA ASN A 66 -23.83 1.92 -21.81
C ASN A 66 -24.73 2.83 -22.65
N GLU A 67 -25.24 3.92 -22.08
CA GLU A 67 -26.04 4.92 -22.82
C GLU A 67 -25.22 5.59 -23.92
N PHE A 68 -23.97 5.95 -23.61
CA PHE A 68 -23.05 6.53 -24.58
C PHE A 68 -22.72 5.54 -25.70
N GLY A 69 -22.48 4.27 -25.37
CA GLY A 69 -22.24 3.20 -26.35
C GLY A 69 -23.42 3.03 -27.30
N LYS A 70 -24.65 2.97 -26.78
CA LYS A 70 -25.87 2.90 -27.61
C LYS A 70 -26.01 4.10 -28.54
N CYS A 71 -25.75 5.31 -28.05
CA CYS A 71 -25.74 6.52 -28.88
C CYS A 71 -24.68 6.41 -29.99
N GLY A 72 -23.49 5.95 -29.63
CA GLY A 72 -22.39 5.73 -30.56
C GLY A 72 -22.69 4.73 -31.67
N GLU A 73 -23.36 3.63 -31.35
CA GLU A 73 -23.83 2.63 -32.31
C GLU A 73 -24.90 3.20 -33.25
N GLN A 74 -25.90 3.90 -32.70
CA GLN A 74 -27.00 4.50 -33.49
C GLN A 74 -26.51 5.53 -34.51
N HIS A 75 -25.48 6.30 -34.16
CA HIS A 75 -24.93 7.35 -35.02
C HIS A 75 -23.69 6.91 -35.82
N GLY A 76 -23.37 5.61 -35.81
CA GLY A 76 -22.28 5.03 -36.62
C GLY A 76 -20.88 5.38 -36.15
N ALA A 77 -20.71 5.99 -34.98
CA ALA A 77 -19.40 6.28 -34.38
C ALA A 77 -18.74 5.01 -33.79
N TRP A 78 -19.53 3.97 -33.52
CA TRP A 78 -19.09 2.72 -32.90
C TRP A 78 -19.55 1.48 -33.69
N SER A 79 -19.67 1.59 -35.01
CA SER A 79 -19.87 0.45 -35.90
C SER A 79 -18.52 0.05 -36.52
N PHE A 80 -18.00 -1.13 -36.14
CA PHE A 80 -16.87 -1.77 -36.83
C PHE A 80 -17.40 -2.70 -37.94
#